data_AF-A0A5B2WJA3-F1
#
_entry.id   AF-A0A5B2WJA3-F1
#
_cell.length_a   1.000
_cell.length_b   1.000
_cell.length_c   1.000
_cell.angle_alpha   90.00
_cell.angle_beta   90.00
_cell.angle_gamma   90.00
#
_symmetry.space_group_name_H-M   'P 1'
#
loop_
_entity.id
_entity.type
_entity.pdbx_description
1 polymer ?
#
loop_
_entity_poly.entity_id
_entity_poly.type
_entity_poly.pdbx_seq_one_letter_code
_entity_poly.pdbx_strand_id
1 'polypeptide(L)'
;MRYDRRAFAEAHLDAHADNKRGHYSEKHDYNVALMAYRKEMLSGLQRLFGLTVNWPPETGSGGDAAARALFDLSSIFDSTVRSCVAITSPLAGHLEAGLFFRRLEQSGEHGRVVLAGFERITDLGAQLREAHVDILTSLLAIMLGDRADLVFTTADLRAIGVDDTEPDSIDYPWDFDDE
;
A
#
# COMPACT_ATOMS: atom_id res chain seq x y z
N MET A 1 12.67 -2.01 14.07
CA MET A 1 11.33 -2.42 13.60
C MET A 1 11.31 -3.92 13.34
N ARG A 2 10.13 -4.56 13.28
CA ARG A 2 9.96 -6.00 13.00
C ARG A 2 9.24 -6.15 11.65
N TYR A 3 9.77 -7.01 10.79
CA TYR A 3 9.25 -7.26 9.44
C TYR A 3 8.87 -8.72 9.29
N ASP A 4 7.57 -9.00 9.40
CA ASP A 4 6.98 -10.31 9.11
C ASP A 4 6.25 -10.29 7.76
N ARG A 5 5.54 -11.36 7.44
CA ARG A 5 4.72 -11.46 6.23
C ARG A 5 3.67 -10.35 6.10
N ARG A 6 3.15 -9.80 7.20
CA ARG A 6 2.20 -8.68 7.14
C ARG A 6 2.92 -7.40 6.74
N ALA A 7 4.11 -7.16 7.27
CA ALA A 7 4.95 -6.05 6.80
C ALA A 7 5.30 -6.20 5.30
N PHE A 8 5.49 -7.43 4.82
CA PHE A 8 5.70 -7.70 3.39
C PHE A 8 4.45 -7.40 2.54
N ALA A 9 3.24 -7.77 3.01
CA ALA A 9 1.99 -7.42 2.35
C ALA A 9 1.78 -5.89 2.29
N GLU A 10 2.03 -5.18 3.39
CA GLU A 10 1.92 -3.72 3.45
C GLU A 10 2.94 -3.05 2.52
N ALA A 11 4.19 -3.52 2.46
CA ALA A 11 5.20 -3.00 1.53
C ALA A 11 4.78 -3.17 0.04
N HIS A 12 4.07 -4.24 -0.29
CA HIS A 12 3.47 -4.43 -1.62
C HIS A 12 2.39 -3.40 -1.93
N LEU A 13 1.52 -3.09 -0.96
CA LEU A 13 0.52 -2.05 -1.09
C LEU A 13 1.16 -0.66 -1.21
N ASP A 14 2.18 -0.41 -0.40
CA ASP A 14 2.83 0.89 -0.32
C ASP A 14 3.59 1.22 -1.62
N ALA A 15 4.32 0.25 -2.18
CA ALA A 15 5.07 0.42 -3.42
C ALA A 15 4.21 0.40 -4.69
N HIS A 16 2.89 0.17 -4.60
CA HIS A 16 2.01 0.13 -5.75
C HIS A 16 1.85 1.53 -6.39
N ALA A 17 1.91 1.63 -7.71
CA ALA A 17 1.91 2.92 -8.43
C ALA A 17 0.64 3.77 -8.19
N ASP A 18 -0.50 3.10 -8.00
CA ASP A 18 -1.79 3.75 -7.73
C ASP A 18 -1.97 4.11 -6.25
N ASN A 19 -1.09 3.66 -5.35
CA ASN A 19 -1.18 4.07 -3.96
C ASN A 19 -0.80 5.55 -3.81
N LYS A 20 -1.75 6.36 -3.31
CA LYS A 20 -1.55 7.79 -3.02
C LYS A 20 -1.49 8.09 -1.53
N ARG A 21 -1.47 7.06 -0.67
CA ARG A 21 -1.39 7.26 0.79
C ARG A 21 -0.12 8.02 1.14
N GLY A 22 -0.27 9.11 1.89
CA GLY A 22 0.83 9.96 2.33
C GLY A 22 1.39 10.88 1.24
N HIS A 23 0.81 10.92 0.03
CA HIS A 23 1.23 11.88 -0.99
C HIS A 23 0.58 13.25 -0.75
N TYR A 24 1.30 14.31 -1.10
CA TYR A 24 0.80 15.69 -1.12
C TYR A 24 0.86 16.23 -2.54
N SER A 25 -0.24 16.76 -3.09
CA SER A 25 -0.27 17.28 -4.47
C SER A 25 0.75 18.40 -4.70
N GLU A 26 1.12 19.09 -3.63
CA GLU A 26 1.96 20.28 -3.59
C GLU A 26 3.40 19.99 -3.13
N LYS A 27 3.83 18.71 -3.09
CA LYS A 27 5.21 18.33 -2.76
C LYS A 27 5.70 17.22 -3.70
N HIS A 28 6.05 17.57 -4.93
CA HIS A 28 6.45 16.59 -5.94
C HIS A 28 7.67 15.78 -5.51
N ASP A 29 8.74 16.46 -5.07
CA ASP A 29 10.01 15.81 -4.73
C ASP A 29 9.90 14.85 -3.54
N TYR A 30 9.10 15.22 -2.54
CA TYR A 30 8.78 14.33 -1.43
C TYR A 30 8.06 13.07 -1.91
N ASN A 31 7.04 13.20 -2.76
CA ASN A 31 6.32 12.04 -3.27
C ASN A 31 7.22 11.11 -4.09
N VAL A 32 8.17 11.67 -4.84
CA VAL A 32 9.18 10.89 -5.59
C VAL A 32 10.08 10.14 -4.62
N ALA A 33 10.61 10.81 -3.59
CA ALA A 33 11.47 10.19 -2.59
C ALA A 33 10.73 9.09 -1.80
N LEU A 34 9.50 9.36 -1.37
CA LEU A 34 8.65 8.40 -0.67
C LEU A 34 8.38 7.15 -1.52
N MET A 35 8.09 7.32 -2.80
CA MET A 35 7.88 6.18 -3.70
C MET A 35 9.17 5.39 -3.96
N ALA A 36 10.32 6.06 -4.04
CA ALA A 36 11.62 5.39 -4.16
C ALA A 36 11.91 4.55 -2.91
N TYR A 37 11.73 5.13 -1.71
CA TYR A 37 11.83 4.43 -0.43
C TYR A 37 10.92 3.18 -0.38
N ARG A 38 9.64 3.32 -0.73
CA ARG A 38 8.67 2.20 -0.68
C ARG A 38 9.07 1.06 -1.62
N LYS A 39 9.57 1.38 -2.82
CA LYS A 39 10.06 0.37 -3.77
C LYS A 39 11.33 -0.32 -3.26
N GLU A 40 12.25 0.44 -2.66
CA GLU A 40 13.46 -0.12 -2.07
C GLU A 40 13.14 -1.05 -0.89
N MET A 41 12.22 -0.63 -0.01
CA MET A 41 11.71 -1.45 1.09
C MET A 41 11.08 -2.75 0.60
N LEU A 42 10.20 -2.69 -0.42
CA LEU A 42 9.62 -3.89 -1.02
C LEU A 42 10.71 -4.82 -1.58
N SER A 43 11.66 -4.27 -2.35
CA SER A 43 12.79 -5.04 -2.91
C SER A 43 13.63 -5.70 -1.82
N GLY A 44 13.90 -4.98 -0.72
CA GLY A 44 14.58 -5.51 0.46
C GLY A 44 13.85 -6.70 1.09
N LEU A 45 12.54 -6.57 1.30
CA LEU A 45 11.73 -7.65 1.87
C LEU A 45 11.63 -8.85 0.92
N GLN A 46 11.47 -8.63 -0.39
CA GLN A 46 11.50 -9.71 -1.39
C GLN A 46 12.83 -10.50 -1.33
N ARG A 47 13.97 -9.80 -1.16
CA ARG A 47 15.28 -10.43 -0.99
C ARG A 47 15.38 -11.23 0.31
N LEU A 48 14.95 -10.66 1.44
CA LEU A 48 15.01 -11.34 2.74
C LEU A 48 14.12 -12.59 2.80
N PHE A 49 12.89 -12.48 2.31
CA PHE A 49 11.96 -13.61 2.22
C PHE A 49 12.30 -14.59 1.09
N GLY A 50 13.17 -14.20 0.15
CA GLY A 50 13.52 -14.98 -1.03
C GLY A 50 12.31 -15.30 -1.91
N LEU A 51 11.38 -14.35 -2.01
CA LEU A 51 10.17 -14.46 -2.82
C LEU A 51 10.00 -13.14 -3.57
N THR A 52 10.05 -13.22 -4.90
CA THR A 52 9.72 -12.08 -5.76
C THR A 52 8.32 -12.31 -6.32
N VAL A 53 7.39 -11.43 -5.95
CA VAL A 53 6.04 -11.40 -6.52
C VAL A 53 6.02 -10.29 -7.56
N ASN A 54 6.30 -10.65 -8.81
CA ASN A 54 6.32 -9.71 -9.94
C ASN A 54 5.10 -9.90 -10.84
N TRP A 55 4.59 -8.78 -11.35
CA TRP A 55 3.63 -8.76 -12.45
C TRP A 55 4.16 -7.92 -13.63
N PRO A 56 4.06 -8.41 -14.89
CA PRO A 56 3.67 -9.77 -15.25
C PRO A 56 4.77 -10.77 -14.87
N PRO A 57 4.42 -12.01 -14.48
CA PRO A 57 5.41 -13.05 -14.27
C PRO A 57 6.11 -13.34 -15.59
N GLU A 58 7.42 -13.58 -15.54
CA GLU A 58 8.13 -14.13 -16.70
C GLU A 58 7.45 -15.45 -17.06
N THR A 59 6.93 -15.54 -18.29
CA THR A 59 6.34 -16.77 -18.81
C THR A 59 7.44 -17.81 -18.97
N GLY A 60 7.74 -18.52 -17.90
CA GLY A 60 8.42 -19.80 -17.97
C GLY A 60 7.50 -20.76 -18.71
N SER A 61 7.85 -21.06 -19.95
CA SER A 61 7.22 -22.11 -20.77
C SER A 61 7.51 -23.48 -20.14
N GLY A 62 6.76 -23.84 -19.09
CA GLY A 62 6.92 -25.12 -18.40
C GLY A 62 5.58 -25.64 -17.89
N GLY A 63 5.14 -26.78 -18.42
CA GLY A 63 3.91 -27.48 -18.03
C GLY A 63 3.96 -28.14 -16.65
N ASP A 64 4.61 -27.53 -15.67
CA ASP A 64 4.65 -27.99 -14.29
C ASP A 64 3.45 -27.43 -13.51
N ALA A 65 2.69 -28.33 -12.88
CA ALA A 65 1.52 -27.98 -12.08
C ALA A 65 1.87 -27.05 -10.91
N ALA A 66 3.08 -27.18 -10.34
CA ALA A 66 3.54 -26.30 -9.25
C ALA A 66 3.80 -24.87 -9.74
N ALA A 67 4.45 -24.71 -10.91
CA ALA A 67 4.65 -23.41 -11.54
C ALA A 67 3.31 -22.73 -11.88
N ARG A 68 2.32 -23.52 -12.35
CA ARG A 68 0.98 -23.00 -12.63
C ARG A 68 0.25 -22.54 -11.36
N ALA A 69 0.33 -23.31 -10.26
CA ALA A 69 -0.28 -22.93 -9.00
C ALA A 69 0.32 -21.63 -8.42
N LEU A 70 1.65 -21.48 -8.49
CA LEU A 70 2.34 -20.24 -8.07
C LEU A 70 1.93 -19.04 -8.95
N PHE A 71 1.77 -19.25 -10.25
CA PHE A 71 1.25 -18.23 -11.16
C PHE A 71 -0.17 -17.80 -10.76
N ASP A 72 -1.07 -18.75 -10.53
CA ASP A 72 -2.46 -18.45 -10.19
C ASP A 72 -2.55 -17.72 -8.83
N LEU A 73 -1.76 -18.13 -7.83
CA LEU A 73 -1.65 -17.43 -6.54
C LEU A 73 -1.10 -16.01 -6.69
N SER A 74 -0.06 -15.82 -7.51
CA SER A 74 0.53 -14.49 -7.76
C SER A 74 -0.46 -13.57 -8.47
N SER A 75 -1.29 -14.12 -9.37
CA SER A 75 -2.33 -13.35 -10.06
C SER A 75 -3.44 -12.91 -9.10
N ILE A 76 -3.88 -13.78 -8.19
CA ILE A 76 -4.85 -13.43 -7.14
C ILE A 76 -4.26 -12.40 -6.18
N PHE A 77 -2.98 -12.54 -5.82
CA PHE A 77 -2.27 -11.58 -4.98
C PHE A 77 -2.27 -10.18 -5.61
N ASP A 78 -1.84 -10.06 -6.87
CA ASP A 78 -1.83 -8.80 -7.62
C ASP A 78 -3.24 -8.19 -7.75
N SER A 79 -4.25 -9.01 -8.05
CA SER A 79 -5.65 -8.56 -8.08
C SER A 79 -6.12 -8.02 -6.72
N THR A 80 -5.69 -8.64 -5.62
CA THR A 80 -6.03 -8.22 -4.26
C THR A 80 -5.32 -6.91 -3.89
N VAL A 81 -4.05 -6.75 -4.27
CA VAL A 81 -3.31 -5.49 -4.12
C VAL A 81 -4.04 -4.37 -4.86
N ARG A 82 -4.38 -4.57 -6.14
CA ARG A 82 -5.11 -3.58 -6.95
C ARG A 82 -6.47 -3.19 -6.36
N SER A 83 -7.23 -4.19 -5.91
CA SER A 83 -8.52 -3.95 -5.25
C SER A 83 -8.36 -3.15 -3.96
N CYS A 84 -7.33 -3.46 -3.16
CA CYS A 84 -7.07 -2.79 -1.90
C CYS A 84 -6.64 -1.33 -2.08
N VAL A 85 -5.75 -1.03 -3.04
CA VAL A 85 -5.28 0.34 -3.29
C VAL A 85 -6.35 1.21 -3.96
N ALA A 86 -7.34 0.59 -4.61
CA ALA A 86 -8.48 1.28 -5.20
C ALA A 86 -9.56 1.68 -4.16
N ILE A 87 -9.44 1.24 -2.90
CA ILE A 87 -10.34 1.69 -1.83
C ILE A 87 -10.18 3.20 -1.67
N THR A 88 -11.27 3.91 -1.88
CA THR A 88 -11.29 5.38 -1.87
C THR A 88 -12.51 5.91 -1.14
N SER A 89 -12.44 7.18 -0.71
CA SER A 89 -13.58 7.89 -0.14
C SER A 89 -14.23 8.78 -1.20
N PRO A 90 -15.52 9.14 -1.05
CA PRO A 90 -16.17 10.09 -1.95
C PRO A 90 -15.50 11.46 -2.04
N LEU A 91 -14.66 11.81 -1.05
CA LEU A 91 -13.94 13.08 -0.99
C LEU A 91 -12.52 13.01 -1.53
N ALA A 92 -12.06 11.83 -1.96
CA ALA A 92 -10.74 11.70 -2.57
C ALA A 92 -10.61 12.65 -3.77
N GLY A 93 -9.50 13.39 -3.82
CA GLY A 93 -9.22 14.38 -4.88
C GLY A 93 -9.95 15.72 -4.73
N HIS A 94 -10.70 15.96 -3.66
CA HIS A 94 -11.38 17.24 -3.43
C HIS A 94 -10.62 18.08 -2.38
N LEU A 95 -9.97 19.17 -2.82
CA LEU A 95 -9.16 20.05 -1.98
C LEU A 95 -9.99 21.08 -1.18
N GLU A 96 -11.20 21.43 -1.64
CA GLU A 96 -12.06 22.42 -0.97
C GLU A 96 -12.94 21.84 0.15
N ALA A 97 -12.36 20.96 0.97
CA ALA A 97 -13.10 20.27 2.03
C ALA A 97 -13.80 21.26 2.98
N GLY A 98 -13.14 22.34 3.41
CA GLY A 98 -13.64 23.22 4.47
C GLY A 98 -14.90 24.03 4.15
N LEU A 99 -15.09 24.48 2.89
CA LEU A 99 -16.32 25.19 2.49
C LEU A 99 -17.46 24.19 2.21
N PHE A 100 -17.13 23.04 1.64
CA PHE A 100 -18.06 21.95 1.42
C PHE A 100 -18.65 21.42 2.73
N PHE A 101 -17.82 21.13 3.73
CA PHE A 101 -18.24 20.69 5.07
C PHE A 101 -19.15 21.72 5.75
N ARG A 102 -18.79 23.01 5.72
CA ARG A 102 -19.63 24.09 6.27
C ARG A 102 -21.00 24.16 5.59
N ARG A 103 -21.08 23.96 4.27
CA ARG A 103 -22.36 23.93 3.55
C ARG A 103 -23.21 22.72 3.96
N LEU A 104 -22.60 21.55 4.18
CA LEU A 104 -23.32 20.40 4.71
C LEU A 104 -23.87 20.67 6.11
N GLU A 105 -23.06 21.21 7.01
CA GLU A 105 -23.50 21.56 8.38
C GLU A 105 -24.69 22.53 8.37
N GLN A 106 -24.68 23.52 7.48
CA GLN A 106 -25.76 24.49 7.30
C GLN A 106 -27.04 23.91 6.66
N SER A 107 -26.96 22.72 6.05
CA SER A 107 -28.07 22.07 5.36
C SER A 107 -29.00 21.26 6.27
N GLY A 108 -28.80 21.33 7.60
CA GLY A 108 -29.68 20.69 8.58
C GLY A 108 -29.65 19.16 8.50
N GLU A 109 -30.83 18.52 8.50
CA GLU A 109 -30.95 17.05 8.52
C GLU A 109 -30.24 16.37 7.33
N HIS A 110 -30.42 16.88 6.12
CA HIS A 110 -29.81 16.27 4.93
C HIS A 110 -28.28 16.33 4.97
N GLY A 111 -27.71 17.41 5.50
CA GLY A 111 -26.28 17.53 5.75
C GLY A 111 -25.76 16.50 6.73
N ARG A 112 -26.45 16.30 7.86
CA ARG A 112 -26.11 15.27 8.85
C ARG A 112 -26.10 13.86 8.25
N VAL A 113 -27.10 13.53 7.41
CA VAL A 113 -27.15 12.22 6.73
C VAL A 113 -25.94 12.01 5.82
N VAL A 114 -25.52 13.03 5.06
CA VAL A 114 -24.34 12.95 4.18
C VAL A 114 -23.05 12.77 4.98
N LEU A 115 -22.86 13.54 6.05
CA LEU A 115 -21.68 13.45 6.91
C LEU A 115 -21.55 12.07 7.58
N ALA A 116 -22.65 11.55 8.13
CA ALA A 116 -22.70 10.20 8.69
C ALA A 116 -22.43 9.13 7.61
N GLY A 117 -22.88 9.37 6.37
CA GLY A 117 -22.55 8.53 5.23
C GLY A 117 -21.05 8.48 4.93
N PHE A 118 -20.36 9.64 4.95
CA PHE A 118 -18.91 9.68 4.76
C PHE A 118 -18.15 8.96 5.86
N GLU A 119 -18.51 9.18 7.13
CA GLU A 119 -17.92 8.48 8.26
C GLU A 119 -18.07 6.96 8.11
N ARG A 120 -19.29 6.51 7.78
CA ARG A 120 -19.57 5.09 7.55
C ARG A 120 -18.76 4.51 6.38
N ILE A 121 -18.58 5.26 5.29
CA ILE A 121 -17.75 4.79 4.16
C ILE A 121 -16.29 4.67 4.57
N THR A 122 -15.77 5.63 5.35
CA THR A 122 -14.41 5.57 5.90
C THR A 122 -14.22 4.32 6.77
N ASP A 123 -15.15 4.03 7.68
CA ASP A 123 -15.10 2.86 8.55
C ASP A 123 -15.15 1.55 7.78
N LEU A 124 -16.05 1.46 6.79
CA LEU A 124 -16.14 0.29 5.91
C LEU A 124 -14.89 0.14 5.04
N GLY A 125 -14.30 1.26 4.58
CA GLY A 125 -13.04 1.26 3.84
C GLY A 125 -11.88 0.73 4.67
N ALA A 126 -11.79 1.11 5.95
CA ALA A 126 -10.78 0.59 6.87
C ALA A 126 -10.95 -0.92 7.11
N GLN A 127 -12.17 -1.38 7.36
CA GLN A 127 -12.47 -2.82 7.52
C GLN A 127 -12.18 -3.60 6.24
N LEU A 128 -12.52 -3.04 5.08
CA LEU A 128 -12.25 -3.67 3.80
C LEU A 128 -10.75 -3.75 3.53
N ARG A 129 -9.97 -2.70 3.84
CA ARG A 129 -8.50 -2.74 3.75
C ARG A 129 -7.93 -3.85 4.63
N GLU A 130 -8.38 -3.95 5.87
CA GLU A 130 -7.91 -4.99 6.80
C GLU A 130 -8.14 -6.39 6.23
N ALA A 131 -9.35 -6.66 5.71
CA ALA A 131 -9.66 -7.93 5.06
C ALA A 131 -8.76 -8.21 3.84
N HIS A 132 -8.41 -7.20 3.04
CA HIS A 132 -7.45 -7.38 1.95
C HIS A 132 -6.06 -7.74 2.47
N VAL A 133 -5.57 -7.06 3.52
CA VAL A 133 -4.25 -7.35 4.12
C VAL A 133 -4.22 -8.78 4.68
N ASP A 134 -5.31 -9.24 5.29
CA ASP A 134 -5.43 -10.63 5.78
C ASP A 134 -5.35 -11.65 4.63
N ILE A 135 -6.03 -11.37 3.50
CA ILE A 135 -5.94 -12.19 2.29
C ILE A 135 -4.51 -12.21 1.75
N LEU A 136 -3.88 -11.04 1.58
CA LEU A 136 -2.50 -10.93 1.08
C LEU A 136 -1.52 -11.68 1.99
N THR A 137 -1.66 -11.53 3.30
CA THR A 137 -0.84 -12.22 4.30
C THR A 137 -1.01 -13.74 4.22
N SER A 138 -2.24 -14.20 4.00
CA SER A 138 -2.55 -15.63 3.85
C SER A 138 -1.99 -16.20 2.54
N LEU A 139 -2.09 -15.46 1.43
CA LEU A 139 -1.48 -15.83 0.15
C LEU A 139 0.04 -15.90 0.26
N LEU A 140 0.68 -14.94 0.93
CA LEU A 140 2.12 -14.97 1.19
C LEU A 140 2.51 -16.19 2.03
N ALA A 141 1.73 -16.55 3.06
CA ALA A 141 2.02 -17.74 3.85
C ALA A 141 2.04 -19.01 2.97
N ILE A 142 1.10 -19.14 2.03
CA ILE A 142 1.05 -20.26 1.09
C ILE A 142 2.26 -20.22 0.13
N MET A 143 2.58 -19.05 -0.42
CA MET A 143 3.69 -18.89 -1.39
C MET A 143 5.07 -19.07 -0.76
N LEU A 144 5.23 -18.71 0.52
CA LEU A 144 6.50 -18.82 1.25
C LEU A 144 6.76 -20.22 1.80
N GLY A 145 5.71 -21.02 2.02
CA GLY A 145 5.82 -22.35 2.62
C GLY A 145 6.48 -22.29 3.99
N ASP A 146 7.53 -23.07 4.20
CA ASP A 146 8.29 -23.13 5.46
C ASP A 146 8.88 -21.79 5.91
N ARG A 147 8.97 -20.80 5.01
CA ARG A 147 9.46 -19.46 5.31
C ARG A 147 8.38 -18.49 5.82
N ALA A 148 7.12 -18.92 5.90
CA ALA A 148 5.98 -18.06 6.21
C ALA A 148 6.06 -17.37 7.59
N ASP A 149 6.78 -17.98 8.53
CA ASP A 149 6.95 -17.47 9.90
C ASP A 149 8.31 -16.78 10.12
N LEU A 150 9.08 -16.55 9.05
CA LEU A 150 10.30 -15.73 9.14
C LEU A 150 9.97 -14.30 9.55
N VAL A 151 10.87 -13.75 10.36
CA VAL A 151 10.76 -12.41 10.91
C VAL A 151 12.13 -11.77 10.82
N PHE A 152 12.17 -10.59 10.23
CA PHE A 152 13.38 -9.80 10.08
C PHE A 152 13.32 -8.52 10.91
N THR A 153 14.45 -7.88 11.03
CA THR A 153 14.67 -6.66 11.78
C THR A 153 15.25 -5.57 10.89
N THR A 154 15.26 -4.35 11.40
CA THR A 154 16.01 -3.22 10.80
C THR A 154 17.47 -3.59 10.52
N ALA A 155 18.12 -4.38 11.38
CA ALA A 155 19.51 -4.79 11.18
C ALA A 155 19.65 -5.70 9.94
N ASP A 156 18.67 -6.56 9.67
CA ASP A 156 18.68 -7.46 8.52
C ASP A 156 18.52 -6.69 7.20
N LEU A 157 17.65 -5.68 7.16
CA LEU A 157 17.51 -4.77 6.02
C LEU A 157 18.81 -4.00 5.76
N ARG A 158 19.40 -3.42 6.81
CA ARG A 158 20.67 -2.70 6.68
C ARG A 158 21.82 -3.61 6.25
N ALA A 159 21.83 -4.86 6.70
CA ALA A 159 22.83 -5.85 6.29
C ALA A 159 22.77 -6.15 4.78
N ILE A 160 21.62 -5.96 4.12
CA ILE A 160 21.46 -6.08 2.67
C ILE A 160 21.49 -4.73 1.93
N GLY A 161 21.80 -3.65 2.64
CA GLY A 161 21.98 -2.30 2.12
C GLY A 161 20.70 -1.44 2.02
N VAL A 162 19.60 -1.85 2.67
CA VAL A 162 18.33 -1.09 2.63
C VAL A 162 18.22 -0.21 3.87
N ASP A 163 17.98 1.09 3.67
CA ASP A 163 17.62 2.03 4.74
C ASP A 163 16.10 1.97 4.97
N ASP A 164 15.71 1.71 6.22
CA ASP A 164 14.31 1.61 6.63
C ASP A 164 13.71 2.93 7.12
N THR A 165 14.46 4.03 7.02
CA THR A 165 14.02 5.37 7.41
C THR A 165 13.14 5.99 6.33
N GLU A 166 11.83 6.14 6.62
CA GLU A 166 10.89 6.82 5.73
C GLU A 166 11.25 8.32 5.61
N PRO A 167 11.18 8.93 4.42
CA PRO A 167 11.39 10.37 4.25
C PRO A 167 10.39 11.19 5.07
N ASP A 168 10.85 12.28 5.68
CA ASP A 168 9.96 13.23 6.36
C ASP A 168 9.51 14.32 5.37
N SER A 169 8.21 14.51 5.24
CA SER A 169 7.63 15.57 4.40
C SER A 169 8.12 16.98 4.76
N ILE A 170 8.59 17.21 5.99
CA ILE A 170 9.11 18.51 6.46
C ILE A 170 10.42 18.87 5.77
N ASP A 171 11.22 17.88 5.37
CA ASP A 171 12.53 18.09 4.73
C ASP A 171 12.44 18.49 3.25
N TYR A 172 11.22 18.59 2.71
CA TYR A 172 10.94 18.92 1.32
C TYR A 172 10.12 20.21 1.22
N PRO A 173 10.49 21.15 0.34
CA PRO A 173 9.75 22.39 0.14
C PRO A 173 8.34 22.13 -0.40
N TRP A 174 7.46 23.12 -0.29
CA TRP A 174 6.22 23.12 -1.07
C TRP A 174 6.54 23.57 -2.50
N ASP A 175 5.86 23.01 -3.49
CA ASP A 175 6.09 23.32 -4.90
C ASP A 175 5.83 24.81 -5.25
N PHE A 176 5.15 25.56 -4.38
CA PHE A 176 4.89 27.00 -4.50
C PHE A 176 5.93 27.89 -3.81
N ASP A 177 6.87 27.31 -3.05
CA ASP A 177 7.93 28.06 -2.36
C ASP A 177 9.13 28.37 -3.29
N ASP A 178 9.11 27.86 -4.53
CA ASP A 178 10.14 28.06 -5.56
C ASP A 178 9.84 29.23 -6.53
N GLU A 179 8.80 30.04 -6.28
CA GLU A 179 8.48 31.30 -7.01
C GLU A 179 8.98 32.57 -6.30
#